data_AF-A0A5B7ZUZ1-F1
#
_entry.id   AF-A0A5B7ZUZ1-F1
#
_cell.length_a   1.000
_cell.length_b   1.000
_cell.length_c   1.000
_cell.angle_alpha   90.00
_cell.angle_beta   90.00
_cell.angle_gamma   90.00
#
_symmetry.space_group_name_H-M   'P 1'
#
loop_
_entity.id
_entity.type
_entity.pdbx_description
1 polymer ?
#
loop_
_entity_poly.entity_id
_entity_poly.type
_entity_poly.pdbx_seq_one_letter_code
_entity_poly.pdbx_strand_id
1 'polypeptide(L)'
;MPQSERRKDEHHRAREMRAELNEAQQETLDALERYGWSLKFIRHPLFQPSIPVVFDGDRKTFGVLEADGTLNEHPPFEIRHD
;
A
#
# COMPACT_ATOMS: atom_id res chain seq x y z
N MET A 1 31.68 2.52 5.04
CA MET A 1 30.37 3.18 5.25
C MET A 1 29.28 2.18 4.85
N PRO A 2 28.44 1.67 5.76
CA PRO A 2 27.64 0.47 5.51
C PRO A 2 26.38 0.80 4.69
N GLN A 3 26.37 0.41 3.41
CA GLN A 3 25.19 0.46 2.54
C GLN A 3 24.26 -0.77 2.70
N SER A 4 24.65 -1.76 3.51
CA SER A 4 23.97 -3.06 3.59
C SER A 4 22.79 -3.11 4.56
N GLU A 5 22.68 -2.17 5.50
CA GLU A 5 21.59 -2.17 6.49
C GLU A 5 20.28 -1.63 5.89
N ARG A 6 20.36 -0.52 5.13
CA ARG A 6 19.17 0.18 4.59
C ARG A 6 18.24 -0.67 3.73
N ARG A 7 18.78 -1.67 3.02
CA ARG A 7 17.98 -2.58 2.18
C ARG A 7 17.22 -3.62 3.00
N LYS A 8 17.74 -4.03 4.17
CA LYS A 8 17.03 -4.98 5.05
C LYS A 8 15.82 -4.32 5.72
N ASP A 9 15.95 -3.05 6.13
CA ASP A 9 14.86 -2.29 6.75
C ASP A 9 13.65 -2.10 5.81
N GLU A 10 13.89 -1.84 4.52
CA GLU A 10 12.81 -1.59 3.55
C GLU A 10 11.97 -2.86 3.29
N HIS A 11 12.62 -4.01 3.09
CA HIS A 11 11.92 -5.28 2.94
C HIS A 11 11.18 -5.71 4.22
N HIS A 12 11.75 -5.40 5.39
CA HIS A 12 11.08 -5.66 6.66
C HIS A 12 9.79 -4.85 6.78
N ARG A 13 9.88 -3.54 6.54
CA ARG A 13 8.74 -2.62 6.58
C ARG A 13 7.66 -3.00 5.57
N ALA A 14 8.04 -3.40 4.36
CA ALA A 14 7.08 -3.88 3.35
C ALA A 14 6.31 -5.12 3.83
N ARG A 15 7.00 -6.05 4.51
CA ARG A 15 6.38 -7.25 5.07
C ARG A 15 5.45 -6.93 6.23
N GLU A 16 5.83 -5.99 7.10
CA GLU A 16 4.99 -5.54 8.21
C GLU A 16 3.70 -4.90 7.70
N MET A 17 3.79 -3.99 6.73
CA MET A 17 2.59 -3.37 6.12
C MET A 17 1.67 -4.43 5.49
N ARG A 18 2.22 -5.41 4.75
CA ARG A 18 1.41 -6.50 4.18
C ARG A 18 0.71 -7.35 5.24
N ALA A 19 1.31 -7.51 6.42
CA ALA A 19 0.72 -8.27 7.52
C ALA A 19 -0.50 -7.59 8.15
N GLU A 20 -0.68 -6.29 7.93
CA GLU A 20 -1.86 -5.53 8.39
C GLU A 20 -3.06 -5.65 7.45
N LEU A 21 -2.85 -6.17 6.23
CA LEU A 21 -3.90 -6.37 5.23
C LEU A 21 -4.74 -7.60 5.57
N ASN A 22 -6.03 -7.52 5.29
CA ASN A 22 -6.89 -8.71 5.30
C ASN A 22 -6.70 -9.56 4.02
N GLU A 23 -7.30 -10.76 4.00
CA GLU A 23 -7.14 -11.71 2.88
C GLU A 23 -7.53 -11.11 1.53
N ALA A 24 -8.71 -10.48 1.42
CA ALA A 24 -9.18 -9.86 0.19
C ALA A 24 -8.24 -8.73 -0.31
N GLN A 25 -7.71 -7.93 0.62
CA GLN A 25 -6.74 -6.88 0.30
C GLN A 25 -5.39 -7.47 -0.16
N GLN A 26 -4.94 -8.57 0.44
CA GLN A 26 -3.72 -9.27 0.02
C GLN A 26 -3.88 -9.85 -1.39
N GLU A 27 -5.00 -10.51 -1.67
CA GLU A 27 -5.30 -11.05 -3.00
C GLU A 27 -5.31 -9.96 -4.08
N THR A 28 -5.96 -8.83 -3.81
CA THR A 28 -5.97 -7.70 -4.75
C THR A 28 -4.59 -7.09 -4.90
N LEU A 29 -3.83 -6.91 -3.81
CA LEU A 29 -2.47 -6.38 -3.89
C LEU A 29 -1.58 -7.28 -4.77
N ASP A 30 -1.62 -8.59 -4.57
CA ASP A 30 -0.85 -9.56 -5.38
C ASP A 30 -1.22 -9.52 -6.87
N ALA A 31 -2.49 -9.25 -7.19
CA ALA A 31 -2.92 -9.01 -8.57
C ALA A 31 -2.36 -7.68 -9.11
N LEU A 32 -2.51 -6.59 -8.37
CA LEU A 32 -2.09 -5.24 -8.77
C LEU A 32 -0.57 -5.13 -8.96
N GLU A 33 0.23 -5.80 -8.13
CA GLU A 33 1.69 -5.79 -8.25
C GLU A 33 2.19 -6.36 -9.58
N ARG A 34 1.44 -7.30 -10.19
CA ARG A 34 1.74 -7.82 -11.53
C ARG A 34 1.56 -6.77 -12.63
N TYR A 35 0.75 -5.75 -12.36
CA TYR A 35 0.49 -4.61 -13.23
C TYR A 35 1.33 -3.37 -12.84
N GLY A 36 2.36 -3.54 -12.00
CA GLY A 36 3.29 -2.45 -11.65
C GLY A 36 2.80 -1.53 -10.53
N TRP A 37 1.73 -1.92 -9.82
CA TRP A 37 1.33 -1.23 -8.60
C TRP A 37 2.21 -1.65 -7.42
N SER A 38 2.20 -0.85 -6.35
CA SER A 38 2.93 -1.17 -5.12
C SER A 38 2.22 -0.61 -3.90
N LEU A 39 2.27 -1.34 -2.78
CA LEU A 39 1.83 -0.82 -1.48
C LEU A 39 2.82 0.24 -1.00
N LYS A 40 2.36 1.49 -0.80
CA LYS A 40 3.22 2.59 -0.38
C LYS A 40 3.24 2.80 1.12
N PHE A 41 2.06 2.85 1.73
CA PHE A 41 1.90 3.00 3.16
C PHE A 41 0.47 2.62 3.55
N ILE A 42 0.26 2.45 4.86
CA ILE A 42 -1.05 2.24 5.45
C ILE A 42 -1.37 3.45 6.30
N ARG A 43 -2.57 4.01 6.14
CA ARG A 43 -3.06 5.07 7.03
C ARG A 43 -3.75 4.43 8.22
N HIS A 44 -3.52 4.98 9.40
CA HIS A 44 -4.16 4.56 10.65
C HIS A 44 -4.98 5.73 11.21
N PRO A 45 -6.20 5.98 10.71
CA PRO A 45 -7.07 6.98 11.30
C PRO A 45 -7.51 6.53 12.69
N LEU A 46 -7.64 7.47 13.62
CA LEU A 46 -8.13 7.16 14.97
C LEU A 46 -9.56 6.59 14.88
N PHE A 47 -9.78 5.46 15.55
CA PHE A 47 -11.07 4.77 15.63
C PHE A 47 -11.64 4.24 14.30
N GLN A 48 -10.83 4.11 13.25
CA GLN A 48 -11.24 3.54 11.96
C GLN A 48 -10.30 2.40 11.55
N PRO A 49 -10.73 1.48 10.67
CA PRO A 49 -9.86 0.46 10.11
C PRO A 49 -8.65 1.07 9.39
N SER A 50 -7.55 0.33 9.38
CA SER A 50 -6.36 0.66 8.60
C SER A 50 -6.72 0.78 7.11
N ILE A 51 -6.21 1.82 6.46
CA ILE A 51 -6.50 2.13 5.05
C ILE A 51 -5.21 1.94 4.24
N PRO A 52 -5.06 0.82 3.51
CA PRO A 52 -3.91 0.58 2.66
C PRO A 52 -3.93 1.49 1.44
N VAL A 53 -2.80 2.18 1.20
CA VAL A 53 -2.62 3.05 0.04
C VAL A 53 -1.63 2.41 -0.92
N VAL A 54 -2.11 2.18 -2.14
CA VAL A 54 -1.32 1.63 -3.26
C VAL A 54 -1.02 2.72 -4.27
N PHE A 55 0.02 2.54 -5.06
CA PHE A 55 0.47 3.47 -6.08
C PHE A 55 0.66 2.77 -7.41
N ASP A 56 0.02 3.32 -8.45
CA ASP A 56 0.20 2.96 -9.83
C ASP A 56 1.51 3.58 -10.34
N GLY A 57 2.53 2.72 -10.55
CA GLY A 57 3.82 3.15 -11.06
C GLY A 57 3.78 3.70 -12.49
N ASP A 58 2.80 3.28 -13.28
CA ASP A 58 2.61 3.66 -14.69
C ASP A 58 1.86 4.98 -14.80
N ARG A 59 0.67 5.07 -14.19
CA ARG A 59 -0.17 6.27 -14.23
C ARG A 59 0.24 7.37 -13.25
N LYS A 60 1.17 7.08 -12.34
CA LYS A 60 1.59 8.00 -11.26
C LYS A 60 0.43 8.47 -10.39
N THR A 61 -0.50 7.57 -10.10
CA THR A 61 -1.69 7.84 -9.28
C THR A 61 -1.71 6.95 -8.05
N PHE A 62 -2.46 7.38 -7.04
CA PHE A 62 -2.68 6.60 -5.83
C PHE A 62 -4.08 6.01 -5.83
N GLY A 63 -4.22 4.85 -5.20
CA GLY A 63 -5.50 4.23 -4.89
C GLY A 63 -5.50 3.68 -3.47
N VAL A 64 -6.68 3.26 -3.03
CA VAL A 64 -6.92 2.68 -1.72
C VAL A 64 -7.49 1.28 -1.89
N LEU A 65 -7.01 0.32 -1.09
CA LEU A 65 -7.65 -0.98 -1.00
C LEU A 65 -8.70 -0.95 0.11
N GLU A 66 -9.96 -1.04 -0.28
CA GLU A 66 -11.07 -1.10 0.67
C GLU A 66 -11.07 -2.47 1.40
N ALA A 67 -11.85 -2.58 2.48
CA ALA A 67 -11.86 -3.78 3.31
C ALA A 67 -12.39 -5.03 2.57
N ASP A 68 -13.18 -4.85 1.51
CA ASP A 68 -13.69 -5.92 0.65
C ASP A 68 -12.73 -6.32 -0.49
N GLY A 69 -11.54 -5.72 -0.54
CA GLY A 69 -10.54 -5.94 -1.57
C GLY A 69 -10.76 -5.13 -2.84
N THR A 70 -11.76 -4.24 -2.90
CA THR A 70 -11.92 -3.35 -4.06
C THR A 70 -10.85 -2.25 -4.09
N LEU A 71 -10.41 -1.89 -5.30
CA LEU A 71 -9.50 -0.78 -5.52
C LEU A 71 -10.30 0.51 -5.76
N ASN A 72 -10.07 1.51 -4.92
CA ASN A 72 -10.63 2.84 -5.04
C ASN A 72 -9.54 3.83 -5.51
N GLU A 73 -9.54 4.15 -6.80
CA GLU A 73 -8.60 5.10 -7.43
C GLU A 73 -9.00 6.57 -7.21
N HIS A 74 -10.21 6.82 -6.69
CA HIS A 74 -10.72 8.16 -6.40
C HIS A 74 -11.20 8.26 -4.95
N PRO A 75 -10.30 8.07 -3.97
CA PRO A 75 -10.67 8.16 -2.57
C PRO A 75 -11.15 9.58 -2.24
N PRO A 76 -12.07 9.75 -1.27
CA PRO A 76 -12.67 11.04 -0.92
C PRO A 76 -11.71 12.02 -0.22
N PHE A 77 -10.40 11.74 -0.22
CA PHE A 77 -9.37 12.53 0.43
C PHE A 77 -8.17 12.73 -0.49
N GLU A 78 -7.52 13.90 -0.39
CA GLU A 78 -6.33 14.20 -1.17
C GLU A 78 -5.13 13.39 -0.67
N ILE A 79 -4.52 12.62 -1.57
CA ILE A 79 -3.24 11.96 -1.33
C ILE A 79 -2.16 12.89 -1.87
N ARG A 80 -1.43 13.56 -0.98
CA ARG A 80 -0.33 14.46 -1.36
C ARG A 80 0.90 13.63 -1.74
N HIS A 81 1.38 13.84 -2.97
CA HIS A 81 2.68 13.38 -3.41
C HIS A 81 3.73 14.38 -2.87
N ASP A 82 4.60 13.94 -1.96
CA ASP A 82 5.82 14.68 -1.57
C ASP A 82 6.91 14.45 -2.62
#